data_AF-A0A950B925-F1
#
_entry.id   AF-A0A950B925-F1
#
_cell.length_a   1.000
_cell.length_b   1.000
_cell.length_c   1.000
_cell.angle_alpha   90.00
_cell.angle_beta   90.00
_cell.angle_gamma   90.00
#
_symmetry.space_group_name_H-M   'P 1'
#
loop_
_entity.id
_entity.type
_entity.pdbx_description
1 polymer ?
#
loop_
_entity_poly.entity_id
_entity_poly.type
_entity_poly.pdbx_seq_one_letter_code
_entity_poly.pdbx_strand_id
1 'polypeptide(L)'
;MLAEQRHQYILSQVNRTGALSVADLVRELRVSRETIRRDLNTLAERGLLVTTHGGALSSDRREPDLDVREAANASAKRAIGERAAEFVPDGASVIIDSGSTTHALARALTDRHRLTVYTNDWRIALLLGRRNENRVTLLGGELSDHEEATFGLDTVQQLA
;
A
#
# COMPACT_ATOMS: atom_id res chain seq x y z
N MET A 1 32.99 13.22 0.62
CA MET A 1 31.86 13.20 -0.33
C MET A 1 31.36 14.62 -0.52
N LEU A 2 31.16 15.06 -1.76
CA LEU A 2 30.60 16.39 -2.03
C LEU A 2 29.13 16.45 -1.59
N ALA A 3 28.60 17.66 -1.36
CA ALA A 3 27.20 17.84 -0.94
C ALA A 3 26.21 17.26 -1.96
N GLU A 4 26.41 17.54 -3.24
CA GLU A 4 25.59 17.03 -4.35
C GLU A 4 25.50 15.49 -4.35
N GLN A 5 26.65 14.82 -4.25
CA GLN A 5 26.71 13.35 -4.20
C GLN A 5 25.97 12.82 -2.98
N ARG A 6 26.14 13.48 -1.83
CA ARG A 6 25.48 13.09 -0.57
C ARG A 6 23.97 13.28 -0.64
N HIS A 7 23.50 14.34 -1.30
CA HIS A 7 22.07 14.57 -1.54
C HIS A 7 21.47 13.48 -2.44
N GLN A 8 22.15 13.15 -3.54
CA GLN A 8 21.75 12.03 -4.40
C GLN A 8 21.70 10.70 -3.63
N TYR A 9 22.69 10.45 -2.77
CA TYR A 9 22.71 9.29 -1.90
C TYR A 9 21.49 9.25 -0.96
N ILE A 10 21.24 10.33 -0.22
CA ILE A 10 20.11 10.43 0.72
C ILE A 10 18.77 10.20 0.00
N LEU A 11 18.57 10.82 -1.17
CA LEU A 11 17.35 10.65 -1.96
C LEU A 11 17.19 9.22 -2.46
N SER A 12 18.27 8.61 -2.96
CA SER A 12 18.23 7.21 -3.41
C SER A 12 17.85 6.25 -2.29
N GLN A 13 18.32 6.52 -1.07
CA GLN A 13 18.05 5.71 0.10
C GLN A 13 16.61 5.91 0.55
N VAL A 14 16.15 7.16 0.69
CA VAL A 14 14.82 7.46 1.22
C VAL A 14 13.72 7.00 0.28
N ASN A 15 13.95 7.06 -1.04
CA ASN A 15 13.01 6.55 -2.03
C ASN A 15 12.97 5.02 -2.10
N ARG A 16 14.06 4.34 -1.71
CA ARG A 16 14.10 2.87 -1.66
C ARG A 16 13.50 2.31 -0.37
N THR A 17 13.74 2.96 0.76
CA THR A 17 13.32 2.45 2.08
C THR A 17 12.06 3.13 2.62
N GLY A 18 11.59 4.21 1.98
CA GLY A 18 10.48 5.05 2.42
C GLY A 18 10.81 5.97 3.60
N ALA A 19 11.77 5.59 4.44
CA ALA A 19 12.20 6.33 5.62
C ALA A 19 13.69 6.13 5.93
N LEU A 20 14.33 7.13 6.54
CA LEU A 20 15.71 7.10 7.00
C LEU A 20 15.88 7.78 8.35
N SER A 21 16.85 7.34 9.16
CA SER A 21 17.23 8.03 10.39
C SER A 21 18.51 8.85 10.21
N VAL A 22 18.59 9.97 10.92
CA VAL A 22 19.80 10.80 10.98
C VAL A 22 20.97 10.01 11.57
N ALA A 23 20.71 9.12 12.54
CA ALA A 23 21.76 8.32 13.17
C ALA A 23 22.41 7.32 12.19
N ASP A 24 21.61 6.73 11.30
CA ASP A 24 22.11 5.82 10.26
C ASP A 24 22.96 6.57 9.23
N LEU A 25 22.46 7.71 8.75
CA LEU A 25 23.17 8.56 7.80
C LEU A 25 24.51 9.06 8.36
N VAL A 26 24.57 9.42 9.65
CA VAL A 26 25.83 9.80 10.31
C VAL A 26 26.83 8.65 10.33
N ARG A 27 26.38 7.42 10.67
CA ARG A 27 27.24 6.24 10.70
C ARG A 27 27.76 5.87 9.32
N GLU A 28 26.90 5.91 8.33
CA GLU A 28 27.19 5.46 6.98
C GLU A 28 28.03 6.46 6.18
N LEU A 29 27.66 7.74 6.22
CA LEU A 29 28.32 8.80 5.46
C LEU A 29 29.51 9.41 6.21
N ARG A 30 29.69 9.06 7.50
CA ARG A 30 30.76 9.55 8.38
C ARG A 30 30.87 11.07 8.41
N VAL A 31 29.72 11.76 8.43
CA VAL A 31 29.62 13.21 8.56
C VAL A 31 28.91 13.59 9.86
N SER A 32 29.05 14.85 10.28
CA SER A 32 28.42 15.31 11.52
C SER A 32 26.88 15.25 11.44
N ARG A 33 26.23 15.10 12.59
CA ARG A 33 24.77 15.20 12.71
C ARG A 33 24.24 16.51 12.13
N GLU A 34 24.94 17.62 12.37
CA GLU A 34 24.57 18.94 11.86
C GLU A 34 24.62 19.01 10.33
N THR A 35 25.62 18.37 9.72
CA THR A 35 25.72 18.25 8.26
C THR A 35 24.51 17.51 7.69
N ILE A 36 24.15 16.35 8.26
CA ILE A 36 22.96 15.60 7.82
C ILE A 36 21.68 16.41 8.01
N ARG A 37 21.50 17.08 9.16
CA ARG A 37 20.31 17.93 9.38
C ARG A 37 20.20 19.03 8.34
N ARG A 38 21.32 19.70 8.03
CA ARG A 38 21.35 20.74 6.99
C ARG A 38 20.99 20.16 5.62
N ASP A 39 21.54 19.01 5.25
CA ASP A 39 21.23 18.37 3.96
C ASP A 39 19.75 17.96 3.87
N LEU A 40 19.20 17.34 4.92
CA LEU A 40 17.79 16.96 4.96
C LEU A 40 16.88 18.18 4.87
N ASN A 41 17.21 19.28 5.56
CA ASN A 41 16.44 20.52 5.46
C ASN A 41 16.48 21.09 4.03
N THR A 42 17.65 21.13 3.39
CA THR A 42 17.78 21.60 2.00
C THR A 42 16.96 20.74 1.02
N LEU A 43 16.92 19.42 1.23
CA LEU A 43 16.12 18.53 0.40
C LEU A 43 14.61 18.65 0.68
N ALA A 44 14.23 18.90 1.94
CA ALA A 44 12.84 19.13 2.33
C ALA A 44 12.30 20.45 1.78
N GLU A 45 13.09 21.53 1.80
CA GLU A 45 12.76 22.83 1.20
C GLU A 45 12.51 22.72 -0.31
N ARG A 46 13.12 21.73 -0.97
CA ARG A 46 12.91 21.40 -2.39
C ARG A 46 11.74 20.45 -2.62
N GLY A 47 11.03 20.00 -1.57
CA GLY A 47 9.93 19.05 -1.66
C GLY A 47 10.33 17.62 -2.03
N LEU A 48 11.62 17.27 -1.92
CA LEU A 48 12.15 15.97 -2.34
C LEU A 48 12.13 14.91 -1.23
N LEU A 49 11.83 15.32 0.00
CA LEU A 49 11.59 14.46 1.16
C LEU A 49 10.82 15.25 2.24
N VAL A 50 10.37 14.57 3.29
CA VAL A 50 9.73 15.19 4.46
C VAL A 50 10.57 14.91 5.71
N THR A 51 11.00 15.94 6.43
CA THR A 51 11.77 15.77 7.67
C THR A 51 10.88 15.36 8.84
N THR A 52 11.46 14.57 9.75
CA THR A 52 10.87 14.22 11.05
C THR A 52 11.87 14.52 12.16
N HIS A 53 11.45 14.39 13.42
CA HIS A 53 12.32 14.74 14.56
C HIS A 53 13.65 13.95 14.60
N GLY A 54 13.68 12.75 14.01
CA GLY A 54 14.86 11.87 14.01
C GLY A 54 15.38 11.47 12.63
N GLY A 55 14.81 11.98 11.54
CA GLY A 55 15.03 11.40 10.22
C GLY A 55 14.34 12.15 9.08
N ALA A 56 14.15 11.42 7.98
CA ALA A 56 13.40 11.88 6.81
C ALA A 56 12.56 10.74 6.24
N LEU A 57 11.45 11.10 5.62
CA LEU A 57 10.55 10.23 4.87
C LEU A 57 10.59 10.64 3.40
N SER A 58 10.36 9.70 2.48
CA SER A 58 10.23 10.06 1.07
C SER A 58 9.05 11.03 0.89
N SER A 59 9.20 12.02 0.01
CA SER A 59 8.11 12.91 -0.38
C SER A 59 7.11 12.16 -1.27
N ASP A 60 7.59 11.20 -2.05
CA ASP A 60 6.80 10.18 -2.71
C ASP A 60 6.46 9.09 -1.70
N ARG A 61 5.45 9.32 -0.85
CA ARG A 61 4.76 8.22 -0.19
C ARG A 61 3.93 7.44 -1.22
N ARG A 62 4.60 6.79 -2.17
CA ARG A 62 4.00 5.68 -2.90
C ARG A 62 3.98 4.50 -1.93
N GLU A 63 2.77 4.07 -1.59
CA GLU A 63 2.56 2.79 -0.96
C GLU A 63 3.26 1.73 -1.84
N PRO A 64 4.05 0.78 -1.26
CA PRO A 64 4.76 -0.20 -2.06
C PRO A 64 3.80 -0.97 -2.98
N ASP A 65 4.30 -1.52 -4.08
CA ASP A 65 3.46 -2.34 -4.98
C ASP A 65 2.74 -3.44 -4.19
N LEU A 66 1.54 -3.81 -4.65
CA LEU A 66 0.66 -4.73 -3.94
C LEU A 66 1.37 -6.04 -3.59
N ASP A 67 2.20 -6.58 -4.47
CA ASP A 67 2.93 -7.84 -4.25
C ASP A 67 3.93 -7.74 -3.08
N VAL A 68 4.61 -6.59 -2.93
CA VAL A 68 5.50 -6.33 -1.79
C VAL A 68 4.68 -6.27 -0.50
N ARG A 69 3.51 -5.63 -0.55
CA ARG A 69 2.59 -5.58 0.59
C ARG A 69 2.04 -6.96 0.92
N GLU A 70 1.64 -7.76 -0.06
CA GLU A 70 1.16 -9.13 0.15
C GLU A 70 2.20 -9.99 0.88
N ALA A 71 3.47 -9.86 0.53
CA ALA A 71 4.57 -10.55 1.20
C ALA A 71 4.80 -10.02 2.63
N ALA A 72 4.68 -8.70 2.83
CA ALA A 72 4.87 -8.07 4.13
C ALA A 72 3.76 -8.47 5.13
N ASN A 73 4.16 -9.10 6.24
CA ASN A 73 3.25 -9.59 7.29
C ASN A 73 2.16 -10.55 6.76
N ALA A 74 2.48 -11.34 5.74
CA ALA A 74 1.54 -12.25 5.07
C ALA A 74 0.78 -13.17 6.05
N SER A 75 1.45 -13.69 7.07
CA SER A 75 0.82 -14.55 8.09
C SER A 75 -0.22 -13.80 8.92
N ALA A 76 0.07 -12.58 9.33
CA ALA A 76 -0.86 -11.74 10.07
C ALA A 76 -2.08 -11.37 9.21
N LYS A 77 -1.86 -11.02 7.94
CA LYS A 77 -2.95 -10.71 6.99
C LYS A 77 -3.83 -11.91 6.72
N ARG A 78 -3.24 -13.10 6.59
CA ARG A 78 -4.00 -14.35 6.49
C ARG A 78 -4.86 -14.60 7.72
N ALA A 79 -4.30 -14.47 8.92
CA ALA A 79 -5.05 -14.65 10.17
C ALA A 79 -6.21 -13.65 10.30
N ILE A 80 -6.00 -12.39 9.88
CA ILE A 80 -7.06 -11.37 9.80
C ILE A 80 -8.14 -11.80 8.81
N GLY A 81 -7.75 -12.24 7.61
CA GLY A 81 -8.68 -12.68 6.56
C GLY A 81 -9.53 -13.87 6.97
N GLU A 82 -8.91 -14.89 7.55
CA GLU A 82 -9.60 -16.08 8.09
C GLU A 82 -10.59 -15.70 9.19
N ARG A 83 -10.16 -14.89 10.17
CA ARG A 83 -11.03 -14.46 11.26
C ARG A 83 -12.19 -13.60 10.78
N ALA A 84 -11.96 -12.72 9.80
CA ALA A 84 -13.00 -11.90 9.20
C ALA A 84 -14.00 -12.73 8.38
N ALA A 85 -13.54 -13.77 7.68
CA ALA A 85 -14.39 -14.67 6.89
C ALA A 85 -15.39 -15.49 7.74
N GLU A 86 -15.11 -15.68 9.04
CA GLU A 86 -16.05 -16.30 9.98
C GLU A 86 -17.31 -15.44 10.21
N PHE A 87 -17.24 -14.13 10.01
CA PHE A 87 -18.38 -13.22 10.14
C PHE A 87 -19.22 -13.10 8.86
N VAL A 88 -18.78 -13.72 7.76
CA VAL A 88 -19.46 -13.67 6.46
C VAL A 88 -20.16 -15.01 6.21
N PRO A 89 -21.49 -15.10 6.41
CA PRO A 89 -22.24 -16.31 6.08
C PRO A 89 -22.44 -16.44 4.57
N ASP A 90 -22.82 -17.64 4.12
CA ASP A 90 -23.28 -17.85 2.75
C ASP A 90 -24.50 -16.98 2.44
N GLY A 91 -24.59 -16.47 1.21
CA GLY A 91 -25.66 -15.56 0.80
C GLY A 91 -25.46 -14.10 1.22
N ALA A 92 -24.39 -13.77 1.94
CA ALA A 92 -24.14 -12.40 2.39
C ALA A 92 -23.80 -11.45 1.24
N SER A 93 -24.16 -10.17 1.44
CA SER A 93 -23.69 -9.06 0.62
C SER A 93 -22.50 -8.38 1.29
N VAL A 94 -21.39 -8.23 0.57
CA VAL A 94 -20.16 -7.64 1.08
C VAL A 94 -19.59 -6.63 0.08
N ILE A 95 -19.07 -5.53 0.60
CA ILE A 95 -18.16 -4.65 -0.14
C ILE A 95 -16.74 -4.94 0.32
N ILE A 96 -15.84 -5.17 -0.63
CA ILE A 96 -14.43 -5.46 -0.38
C ILE A 96 -13.60 -4.45 -1.15
N ASP A 97 -12.94 -3.56 -0.43
CA ASP A 97 -12.02 -2.59 -1.02
C ASP A 97 -10.69 -3.26 -1.43
N SER A 98 -9.87 -2.54 -2.15
CA SER A 98 -8.53 -2.91 -2.58
C SER A 98 -7.52 -3.00 -1.44
N GLY A 99 -6.54 -3.90 -1.60
CA GLY A 99 -5.39 -3.98 -0.71
C GLY A 99 -4.99 -5.39 -0.27
N SER A 100 -3.73 -5.53 0.15
CA SER A 100 -3.16 -6.84 0.48
C SER A 100 -3.86 -7.59 1.62
N THR A 101 -4.45 -6.87 2.58
CA THR A 101 -5.20 -7.48 3.69
C THR A 101 -6.61 -7.92 3.24
N THR A 102 -7.30 -7.12 2.43
CA THR A 102 -8.62 -7.49 1.89
C THR A 102 -8.51 -8.59 0.85
N HIS A 103 -7.40 -8.66 0.11
CA HIS A 103 -7.10 -9.81 -0.74
C HIS A 103 -6.92 -11.11 0.08
N ALA A 104 -6.34 -11.04 1.29
CA ALA A 104 -6.26 -12.20 2.18
C ALA A 104 -7.65 -12.65 2.67
N LEU A 105 -8.55 -11.70 2.99
CA LEU A 105 -9.96 -12.00 3.25
C LEU A 105 -10.63 -12.65 2.02
N ALA A 106 -10.46 -12.09 0.83
CA ALA A 106 -11.04 -12.65 -0.39
C ALA A 106 -10.58 -14.10 -0.64
N ARG A 107 -9.32 -14.44 -0.31
CA ARG A 107 -8.83 -15.83 -0.33
C ARG A 107 -9.55 -16.72 0.68
N ALA A 108 -9.82 -16.23 1.89
CA ALA A 108 -10.56 -16.99 2.90
C ALA A 108 -12.06 -17.15 2.56
N LEU A 109 -12.60 -16.29 1.69
CA LEU A 109 -13.99 -16.36 1.23
C LEU A 109 -14.19 -17.28 0.01
N THR A 110 -13.14 -17.94 -0.52
CA THR A 110 -13.28 -18.79 -1.72
C THR A 110 -14.14 -20.01 -1.53
N ASP A 111 -14.40 -20.42 -0.29
CA ASP A 111 -15.26 -21.57 0.06
C ASP A 111 -16.68 -21.14 0.45
N ARG A 112 -16.99 -19.84 0.40
CA ARG A 112 -18.34 -19.31 0.64
C ARG A 112 -19.19 -19.36 -0.63
N HIS A 113 -20.49 -19.51 -0.43
CA HIS A 113 -21.46 -19.67 -1.51
C HIS A 113 -22.46 -18.51 -1.57
N ARG A 114 -22.91 -18.22 -2.80
CA ARG A 114 -23.97 -17.26 -3.12
C ARG A 114 -23.69 -15.84 -2.59
N LEU A 115 -22.43 -15.46 -2.48
CA LEU A 115 -22.08 -14.11 -2.04
C LEU A 115 -22.49 -13.08 -3.10
N THR A 116 -22.93 -11.92 -2.64
CA THR A 116 -23.04 -10.71 -3.47
C THR A 116 -21.87 -9.79 -3.13
N VAL A 117 -20.87 -9.72 -4.00
CA VAL A 117 -19.61 -9.01 -3.76
C VAL A 117 -19.56 -7.75 -4.61
N TYR A 118 -19.29 -6.61 -3.99
CA TYR A 118 -18.92 -5.37 -4.65
C TYR A 118 -17.46 -5.08 -4.36
N THR A 119 -16.64 -4.84 -5.38
CA THR A 119 -15.22 -4.54 -5.18
C THR A 119 -14.72 -3.64 -6.30
N ASN A 120 -13.83 -2.71 -5.99
CA ASN A 120 -13.05 -1.96 -6.97
C ASN A 120 -11.78 -2.71 -7.40
N ASP A 121 -11.42 -3.82 -6.74
CA ASP A 121 -10.19 -4.57 -6.99
C ASP A 121 -10.42 -5.69 -8.01
N TRP A 122 -9.70 -5.64 -9.13
CA TRP A 122 -9.90 -6.60 -10.22
C TRP A 122 -9.36 -8.00 -9.88
N ARG A 123 -8.35 -8.13 -9.01
CA ARG A 123 -7.84 -9.42 -8.53
C ARG A 123 -8.86 -10.08 -7.61
N ILE A 124 -9.48 -9.31 -6.70
CA ILE A 124 -10.57 -9.81 -5.85
C ILE A 124 -11.77 -10.23 -6.70
N ALA A 125 -12.13 -9.43 -7.71
CA ALA A 125 -13.22 -9.75 -8.61
C ALA A 125 -12.99 -11.07 -9.36
N LEU A 126 -11.77 -11.31 -9.87
CA LEU A 126 -11.40 -12.59 -10.48
C LEU A 126 -11.38 -13.75 -9.49
N LEU A 127 -10.91 -13.49 -8.27
CA LEU A 127 -10.78 -14.49 -7.22
C LEU A 127 -12.12 -14.96 -6.68
N LEU A 128 -13.15 -14.11 -6.63
CA LEU A 128 -14.47 -14.51 -6.14
C LEU A 128 -15.49 -14.74 -7.25
N GLY A 129 -15.17 -14.28 -8.47
CA GLY A 129 -16.00 -14.42 -9.64
C GLY A 129 -16.08 -15.86 -10.16
N ARG A 130 -17.18 -16.16 -10.85
CA ARG A 130 -17.43 -17.42 -11.59
C ARG A 130 -17.30 -18.70 -10.74
N ARG A 131 -17.50 -18.60 -9.43
CA ARG A 131 -17.52 -19.75 -8.52
C ARG A 131 -18.65 -19.64 -7.53
N ASN A 132 -19.06 -20.78 -6.98
CA ASN A 132 -19.97 -20.89 -5.84
C ASN A 132 -21.28 -20.08 -5.96
N GLU A 133 -21.77 -19.84 -7.17
CA GLU A 133 -22.95 -19.00 -7.45
C GLU A 133 -22.81 -17.54 -6.95
N ASN A 134 -21.58 -17.07 -6.77
CA ASN A 134 -21.32 -15.70 -6.37
C ASN A 134 -21.72 -14.71 -7.48
N ARG A 135 -22.36 -13.62 -7.08
CA ARG A 135 -22.58 -12.44 -7.91
C ARG A 135 -21.51 -11.42 -7.56
N VAL A 136 -20.62 -11.13 -8.50
CA VAL A 136 -19.50 -10.21 -8.28
C VAL A 136 -19.64 -9.03 -9.22
N THR A 137 -19.68 -7.83 -8.65
CA THR A 137 -19.68 -6.55 -9.36
C THR A 137 -18.31 -5.91 -9.17
N LEU A 138 -17.54 -5.83 -10.26
CA LEU A 138 -16.35 -5.00 -10.32
C LEU A 138 -16.80 -3.56 -10.58
N LEU A 139 -16.51 -2.66 -9.64
CA LEU A 139 -16.82 -1.25 -9.75
C LEU A 139 -15.95 -0.64 -10.85
N GLY A 140 -16.56 0.13 -11.75
CA GLY A 140 -15.85 0.80 -12.85
C GLY A 140 -14.96 1.96 -12.38
N GLY A 141 -14.34 2.68 -13.32
CA GLY A 141 -13.43 3.80 -13.06
C GLY A 141 -12.08 3.63 -13.76
N GLU A 142 -11.14 4.52 -13.43
CA GLU A 142 -9.77 4.49 -13.94
C GLU A 142 -8.93 3.53 -13.12
N LEU A 143 -8.15 2.66 -13.79
CA LEU A 143 -7.25 1.74 -13.12
C LEU A 143 -6.05 2.50 -12.56
N SER A 144 -5.71 2.26 -11.28
CA SER A 144 -4.50 2.82 -10.68
C SER A 144 -3.24 2.17 -11.24
N ASP A 145 -2.18 2.97 -11.43
CA ASP A 145 -0.83 2.48 -11.78
C ASP A 145 -0.13 1.75 -10.60
N HIS A 146 -0.69 1.84 -9.39
CA HIS A 146 -0.03 1.42 -8.15
C HIS A 146 -0.89 0.52 -7.26
N GLU A 147 -2.17 0.38 -7.59
CA GLU A 147 -3.12 -0.48 -6.88
C GLU A 147 -3.86 -1.31 -7.92
N GLU A 148 -4.28 -2.50 -7.54
CA GLU A 148 -4.99 -3.41 -8.44
C GLU A 148 -6.49 -3.08 -8.49
N ALA A 149 -6.81 -1.79 -8.55
CA ALA A 149 -8.14 -1.27 -8.33
C ALA A 149 -8.49 -0.05 -9.16
N THR A 150 -9.80 0.12 -9.37
CA THR A 150 -10.39 1.27 -10.04
C THR A 150 -10.64 2.43 -9.06
N PHE A 151 -10.48 3.64 -9.55
CA PHE A 151 -10.66 4.89 -8.82
C PHE A 151 -11.42 5.92 -9.66
N GLY A 152 -11.83 7.00 -9.00
CA GLY A 152 -12.49 8.14 -9.63
C GLY A 152 -13.97 8.23 -9.29
N LEU A 153 -14.62 9.27 -9.85
CA LEU A 153 -16.02 9.57 -9.57
C LEU A 153 -16.95 8.42 -10.00
N ASP A 154 -16.65 7.79 -11.13
CA ASP A 154 -17.44 6.68 -11.68
C ASP A 154 -17.50 5.47 -10.73
N THR A 155 -16.41 5.17 -10.03
CA THR A 155 -16.34 4.11 -9.02
C THR A 155 -17.28 4.42 -7.86
N VAL A 156 -17.23 5.66 -7.36
CA VAL A 156 -18.03 6.10 -6.19
C VAL A 156 -19.52 6.12 -6.53
N GLN A 157 -19.90 6.59 -7.73
CA GLN A 157 -21.30 6.67 -8.15
C GLN A 157 -21.99 5.31 -8.24
N GLN A 158 -21.26 4.23 -8.46
CA GLN A 158 -21.81 2.87 -8.49
C GLN A 158 -22.15 2.32 -7.10
N LEU A 159 -21.76 3.00 -6.03
CA LEU A 159 -22.08 2.64 -4.64
C LEU A 159 -23.31 3.37 -4.08
N ALA A 160 -23.84 4.37 -4.81
CA ALA A 160 -25.01 5.17 -4.44
C ALA A 160 -26.31 4.54 -4.95
#